data_AF-A0AA39RUH4-F1
#
_entry.id   AF-A0AA39RUH4-F1
#
_cell.length_a   1.000
_cell.length_b   1.000
_cell.length_c   1.000
_cell.angle_alpha   90.00
_cell.angle_beta   90.00
_cell.angle_gamma   90.00
#
_symmetry.space_group_name_H-M   'P 1'
#
loop_
_entity.id
_entity.type
_entity.pdbx_description
1 polymer ?
#
loop_
_entity_poly.entity_id
_entity_poly.type
_entity_poly.pdbx_seq_one_letter_code
_entity_poly.pdbx_strand_id
1 'polypeptide(L)'
;MEELGGHLSRVSLDELKKYHGEVSLASVGLFFPREIFFEILSWLPVKYLVRCKCVCKQWYKLIEDRSFIMKHFSRSEPVIVYFEDKVENLDVDGTIVREKFRIIDVFAGVILERGDISCKYRLRNFTTQEIFYLPNSDKNTFILTSNYNLSGEFMFVSIYGDKHTSVKGFEVLNLDRDDKWRPLKFPIPENVESFQWVTRLLITTVNTVYFIYLVDDGISKVYIDVYSVDMDSGCIFKNTLPRGYFSDLFKVFLFICNGCIAFGDIVEEKLNVIVLEDDRKNKWSETNIVIPLTFLKENPDLKKNIVPTLFDNGKLWFCSEHKDSDQVLQFVYNTESWKLTQIALAGAGAGAAGKRSYTACPSSVITFKRNAIGEDTSIQTRTGPS
;
A
#
# COMPACT_ATOMS: atom_id res chain seq x y z
N MET A 1 47.10 -32.45 -33.12
CA MET A 1 47.97 -33.19 -32.18
C MET A 1 49.24 -32.38 -32.08
N GLU A 2 49.27 -31.48 -31.09
CA GLU A 2 50.25 -31.48 -29.97
C GLU A 2 51.53 -30.75 -30.42
N GLU A 3 52.14 -29.78 -29.76
CA GLU A 3 52.02 -29.05 -28.51
C GLU A 3 52.93 -27.83 -28.75
N LEU A 4 52.47 -26.60 -28.55
CA LEU A 4 53.35 -25.43 -28.51
C LEU A 4 53.33 -24.87 -27.09
N GLY A 5 54.14 -25.50 -26.24
CA GLY A 5 54.54 -24.95 -24.96
C GLY A 5 55.45 -23.74 -25.20
N GLY A 6 54.92 -22.54 -24.93
CA GLY A 6 55.66 -21.29 -24.93
C GLY A 6 55.90 -20.83 -23.49
N HIS A 7 57.17 -20.72 -23.12
CA HIS A 7 57.67 -20.17 -21.86
C HIS A 7 56.97 -18.86 -21.44
N LEU A 8 56.27 -18.89 -20.30
CA LEU A 8 56.03 -17.70 -19.48
C LEU A 8 57.33 -17.34 -18.76
N SER A 9 58.14 -16.45 -19.35
CA SER A 9 59.25 -15.82 -18.66
C SER A 9 58.72 -14.87 -17.58
N ARG A 10 59.10 -15.13 -16.33
CA ARG A 10 58.89 -14.25 -15.17
C ARG A 10 59.41 -12.84 -15.48
N VAL A 11 58.49 -11.89 -15.65
CA VAL A 11 58.82 -10.46 -15.61
C VAL A 11 59.35 -10.14 -14.21
N SER A 12 60.54 -9.54 -14.13
CA SER A 12 61.18 -9.19 -12.87
C SER A 12 60.40 -8.09 -12.15
N LEU A 13 60.26 -8.21 -10.82
CA LEU A 13 59.64 -7.19 -9.95
C LEU A 13 60.33 -5.82 -10.04
N ASP A 14 61.56 -5.76 -10.56
CA ASP A 14 62.30 -4.52 -10.76
C ASP A 14 61.93 -3.80 -12.08
N GLU A 15 61.40 -4.52 -13.08
CA GLU A 15 60.86 -3.89 -14.31
C GLU A 15 59.51 -3.22 -14.06
N LEU A 16 58.69 -3.77 -13.15
CA LEU A 16 57.41 -3.17 -12.74
C LEU A 16 57.57 -1.89 -11.92
N LYS A 17 58.72 -1.72 -11.22
CA LYS A 17 59.00 -0.49 -10.45
C LYS A 17 59.47 0.68 -11.31
N LYS A 18 59.93 0.42 -12.55
CA LYS A 18 60.45 1.45 -13.46
C LYS A 18 59.33 2.29 -14.12
N TYR A 19 58.08 1.86 -14.02
CA TYR A 19 56.89 2.55 -14.51
C TYR A 19 56.14 3.34 -13.41
N HIS A 20 56.79 3.70 -12.30
CA HIS A 20 56.25 4.65 -11.33
C HIS A 20 56.39 6.12 -11.81
N GLY A 21 55.81 6.42 -12.98
CA GLY A 21 55.25 7.74 -13.25
C GLY A 21 53.75 7.65 -12.98
N GLU A 22 53.21 8.57 -12.18
CA GLU A 22 51.82 8.60 -11.71
C GLU A 22 50.77 8.33 -12.81
N VAL A 23 50.41 7.07 -13.00
CA VAL A 23 49.18 6.70 -13.69
C VAL A 23 48.13 6.52 -12.60
N SER A 24 47.45 7.62 -12.29
CA SER A 24 46.26 7.62 -11.44
C SER A 24 45.30 6.52 -11.91
N LEU A 25 44.74 5.73 -10.97
CA LEU A 25 43.68 4.75 -11.22
C LEU A 25 42.46 5.35 -11.98
N ALA A 26 42.35 6.68 -12.09
CA ALA A 26 41.36 7.35 -12.92
C ALA A 26 41.54 7.14 -14.44
N SER A 27 42.74 6.74 -14.89
CA SER A 27 43.10 6.76 -16.32
C SER A 27 42.81 5.46 -17.10
N VAL A 28 42.33 4.40 -16.44
CA VAL A 28 41.70 3.24 -17.09
C VAL A 28 40.18 3.28 -16.86
N GLY A 29 39.62 4.48 -16.72
CA GLY A 29 38.23 4.75 -16.34
C GLY A 29 37.19 4.24 -17.34
N LEU A 30 36.94 2.94 -17.36
CA LEU A 30 35.62 2.39 -17.66
C LEU A 30 34.67 2.75 -16.49
N PHE A 31 34.40 4.05 -16.33
CA PHE A 31 33.31 4.51 -15.48
C PHE A 31 32.03 4.16 -16.22
N PHE A 32 31.43 3.01 -15.90
CA PHE A 32 30.05 2.75 -16.29
C PHE A 32 29.20 3.90 -15.69
N PRO A 33 28.44 4.66 -16.50
CA PRO A 33 27.62 5.75 -15.99
C PRO A 33 26.66 5.26 -14.90
N ARG A 34 26.44 6.08 -13.87
CA ARG A 34 25.53 5.79 -12.75
C ARG A 34 24.16 5.35 -13.24
N GLU A 35 23.71 5.94 -14.35
CA GLU A 35 22.44 5.71 -15.02
C GLU A 35 22.33 4.28 -15.55
N ILE A 36 23.42 3.68 -16.01
CA ILE A 36 23.40 2.30 -16.50
C ILE A 36 23.29 1.33 -15.32
N PHE A 37 24.02 1.56 -14.22
CA PHE A 37 23.84 0.76 -13.01
C PHE A 37 22.43 0.90 -12.45
N PHE A 38 21.88 2.11 -12.46
CA PHE A 38 20.50 2.38 -12.03
C PHE A 38 19.52 1.56 -12.86
N GLU A 39 19.67 1.57 -14.17
CA GLU A 39 18.86 0.78 -15.08
C GLU A 39 19.00 -0.73 -14.81
N ILE A 40 20.23 -1.27 -14.82
CA ILE A 40 20.49 -2.70 -14.61
C ILE A 40 19.95 -3.18 -13.27
N LEU A 41 20.29 -2.50 -12.17
CA LEU A 41 19.89 -2.89 -10.83
C LEU A 41 18.36 -2.81 -10.68
N SER A 42 17.69 -1.83 -11.29
CA SER A 42 16.23 -1.71 -11.17
C SER A 42 15.43 -2.84 -11.83
N TRP A 43 16.06 -3.70 -12.62
CA TRP A 43 15.47 -4.94 -13.15
C TRP A 43 15.72 -6.18 -12.27
N LEU A 44 16.60 -6.07 -11.27
CA LEU A 44 16.93 -7.21 -10.43
C LEU A 44 15.86 -7.44 -9.36
N PRO A 45 15.43 -8.69 -9.12
CA PRO A 45 14.58 -9.01 -7.99
C PRO A 45 15.20 -8.57 -6.65
N VAL A 46 14.36 -8.14 -5.70
CA VAL A 46 14.80 -7.57 -4.42
C VAL A 46 15.81 -8.44 -3.66
N LYS A 47 15.66 -9.77 -3.68
CA LYS A 47 16.61 -10.69 -3.03
C LYS A 47 18.06 -10.50 -3.49
N TYR A 48 18.27 -10.12 -4.76
CA TYR A 48 19.59 -9.82 -5.30
C TYR A 48 20.01 -8.38 -4.98
N LEU A 49 19.08 -7.44 -5.01
CA LEU A 49 19.36 -6.05 -4.64
C LEU A 49 19.86 -5.89 -3.21
N VAL A 50 19.29 -6.64 -2.25
CA VAL A 50 19.77 -6.63 -0.86
C VAL A 50 21.24 -7.05 -0.77
N ARG A 51 21.68 -8.02 -1.60
CA ARG A 51 23.09 -8.42 -1.68
C ARG A 51 23.94 -7.37 -2.39
N CYS A 52 23.39 -6.72 -3.41
CA CYS A 52 24.05 -5.65 -4.16
C CYS A 52 24.39 -4.44 -3.29
N LYS A 53 23.62 -4.19 -2.21
CA LYS A 53 23.96 -3.16 -1.20
C LYS A 53 25.37 -3.35 -0.61
N CYS A 54 25.88 -4.58 -0.55
CA CYS A 54 27.20 -4.90 0.02
C CYS A 54 28.36 -4.77 -0.99
N VAL A 55 28.09 -4.54 -2.28
CA VAL A 55 29.14 -4.51 -3.32
C VAL A 55 30.02 -3.27 -3.20
N CYS A 56 29.41 -2.08 -3.13
CA CYS A 56 30.12 -0.83 -2.90
C CYS A 56 29.19 0.27 -2.36
N LYS A 57 29.77 1.34 -1.80
CA LYS A 57 29.02 2.49 -1.25
C LYS A 57 28.15 3.20 -2.30
N GLN A 58 28.58 3.22 -3.57
CA GLN A 58 27.81 3.85 -4.64
C GLN A 58 26.53 3.06 -4.93
N TRP A 59 26.62 1.73 -5.02
CA TRP A 59 25.46 0.85 -5.22
C TRP A 59 24.51 0.89 -4.02
N TYR A 60 25.05 0.88 -2.80
CA TYR A 60 24.27 1.07 -1.59
C TYR A 60 23.42 2.36 -1.67
N LYS A 61 24.07 3.50 -1.92
CA LYS A 61 23.38 4.80 -2.06
C LYS A 61 22.37 4.83 -3.21
N LEU A 62 22.70 4.17 -4.32
CA LEU A 62 21.82 4.10 -5.49
C LEU A 62 20.55 3.29 -5.19
N ILE A 63 20.69 2.15 -4.49
CA ILE A 63 19.57 1.27 -4.14
C ILE A 63 18.68 1.90 -3.06
N GLU A 64 19.26 2.71 -2.16
CA GLU A 64 18.49 3.47 -1.15
C GLU A 64 17.85 4.77 -1.68
N ASP A 65 18.14 5.16 -2.93
CA ASP A 65 17.59 6.36 -3.52
C ASP A 65 16.08 6.19 -3.78
N ARG A 66 15.27 7.21 -3.42
CA ARG A 66 13.82 7.15 -3.59
C ARG A 66 13.40 6.97 -5.04
N SER A 67 14.11 7.60 -5.99
CA SER A 67 13.83 7.44 -7.43
C SER A 67 14.11 6.01 -7.91
N PHE A 68 15.14 5.36 -7.34
CA PHE A 68 15.43 3.96 -7.62
C PHE A 68 14.31 3.05 -7.10
N ILE A 69 13.89 3.26 -5.85
CA ILE A 69 12.82 2.48 -5.21
C ILE A 69 11.52 2.63 -6.01
N MET A 70 11.13 3.84 -6.40
CA MET A 70 9.92 4.09 -7.18
C MET A 70 9.97 3.44 -8.57
N LYS A 71 11.11 3.51 -9.25
CA LYS A 71 11.29 2.86 -10.56
C LYS A 71 11.30 1.33 -10.45
N HIS A 72 11.95 0.80 -9.43
CA HIS A 72 11.92 -0.64 -9.17
C HIS A 72 10.49 -1.10 -8.81
N PHE A 73 9.74 -0.29 -8.05
CA PHE A 73 8.34 -0.54 -7.72
C PHE A 73 7.45 -0.61 -8.97
N SER A 74 7.59 0.35 -9.90
CA SER A 74 6.81 0.35 -11.15
C SER A 74 7.13 -0.79 -12.11
N ARG A 75 8.29 -1.43 -11.95
CA ARG A 75 8.72 -2.61 -12.71
C ARG A 75 8.40 -3.94 -12.02
N SER A 76 8.04 -3.89 -10.74
CA SER A 76 7.76 -5.09 -9.96
C SER A 76 6.33 -5.55 -10.23
N GLU A 77 6.19 -6.81 -10.63
CA GLU A 77 4.86 -7.42 -10.71
C GLU A 77 4.33 -7.68 -9.30
N PRO A 78 3.06 -7.34 -9.01
CA PRO A 78 2.42 -7.72 -7.76
C PRO A 78 2.44 -9.25 -7.61
N VAL A 79 2.83 -9.74 -6.43
CA VAL A 79 2.77 -11.15 -6.08
C VAL A 79 1.84 -11.37 -4.90
N ILE A 80 1.20 -12.53 -4.87
CA ILE A 80 0.43 -12.97 -3.72
C ILE A 80 1.44 -13.48 -2.68
N VAL A 81 1.39 -12.89 -1.49
CA VAL A 81 2.19 -13.26 -0.34
C VAL A 81 1.29 -13.71 0.79
N TYR A 82 1.75 -14.69 1.56
CA TYR A 82 1.03 -15.20 2.72
C TYR A 82 1.79 -14.81 3.97
N PHE A 83 1.08 -14.18 4.90
CA PHE A 83 1.64 -13.79 6.18
C PHE A 83 0.82 -14.37 7.33
N GLU A 84 1.52 -14.70 8.40
CA GLU A 84 0.93 -15.05 9.69
C GLU A 84 1.11 -13.86 10.62
N ASP A 85 0.14 -13.69 11.52
CA ASP A 85 0.30 -12.77 12.65
C ASP A 85 1.51 -13.21 13.47
N LYS A 86 2.43 -12.27 13.76
CA LYS A 86 3.60 -12.57 14.60
C LYS A 86 3.20 -12.60 16.08
N VAL A 87 3.80 -13.51 16.84
CA VAL A 87 3.65 -13.58 18.30
C VAL A 87 5.01 -13.37 18.93
N GLU A 88 5.10 -12.42 19.86
CA GLU A 88 6.32 -12.05 20.55
C GLU A 88 6.09 -11.99 22.06
N ASN A 89 7.16 -12.17 22.84
CA ASN A 89 7.10 -12.05 24.29
C ASN A 89 7.23 -10.56 24.66
N LEU A 90 6.23 -10.04 25.36
CA LEU A 90 6.20 -8.69 25.91
C LEU A 90 6.37 -8.79 27.43
N ASP A 91 7.33 -8.04 27.98
CA ASP A 91 7.47 -7.87 29.42
C ASP A 91 6.55 -6.74 29.88
N VAL A 92 5.57 -7.06 30.73
CA VAL A 92 4.65 -6.12 31.37
C VAL A 92 4.85 -6.24 32.88
N ASP A 93 5.54 -5.26 33.46
CA ASP A 93 5.83 -5.18 34.90
C ASP A 93 6.47 -6.46 35.48
N GLY A 94 7.40 -7.07 34.75
CA GLY A 94 8.10 -8.29 35.15
C GLY A 94 7.35 -9.58 34.81
N THR A 95 6.16 -9.48 34.19
CA THR A 95 5.39 -10.63 33.70
C THR A 95 5.53 -10.74 32.19
N ILE A 96 6.02 -11.88 31.71
CA ILE A 96 6.09 -12.17 30.28
C ILE A 96 4.70 -12.58 29.78
N VAL A 97 4.11 -11.75 28.94
CA VAL A 97 2.85 -12.02 28.22
C VAL A 97 3.14 -12.21 26.73
N ARG A 98 2.34 -13.03 26.05
CA ARG A 98 2.46 -13.23 24.60
C ARG A 98 1.63 -12.18 23.88
N GLU A 99 2.29 -11.24 23.23
CA GLU A 99 1.65 -10.25 22.39
C GLU A 99 1.53 -10.77 20.95
N LYS A 100 0.34 -10.60 20.36
CA LYS A 100 0.07 -10.95 18.98
C LYS A 100 -0.04 -9.69 18.12
N PHE A 101 0.80 -9.59 17.11
CA PHE A 101 0.79 -8.53 16.12
C PHE A 101 -0.10 -8.90 14.94
N ARG A 102 -1.28 -8.28 14.90
CA ARG A 102 -2.24 -8.44 13.80
C ARG A 102 -1.84 -7.59 12.61
N ILE A 103 -1.87 -8.17 11.42
CA ILE A 103 -1.62 -7.42 10.19
C ILE A 103 -2.81 -6.51 9.89
N ILE A 104 -2.52 -5.24 9.67
CA ILE A 104 -3.48 -4.17 9.35
C ILE A 104 -3.45 -3.89 7.84
N ASP A 105 -2.26 -3.78 7.25
CA ASP A 105 -2.08 -3.43 5.84
C ASP A 105 -0.76 -3.97 5.28
N VAL A 106 -0.68 -4.14 3.96
CA VAL A 106 0.53 -4.53 3.22
C VAL A 106 0.68 -3.64 1.99
N PHE A 107 1.74 -2.84 1.97
CA PHE A 107 1.94 -1.81 0.95
C PHE A 107 3.44 -1.55 0.75
N ALA A 108 3.87 -1.22 -0.47
CA ALA A 108 5.27 -0.88 -0.76
C ALA A 108 6.32 -1.87 -0.20
N GLY A 109 5.99 -3.17 -0.15
CA GLY A 109 6.85 -4.19 0.44
C GLY A 109 7.05 -4.07 1.96
N VAL A 110 6.12 -3.43 2.66
CA VAL A 110 6.11 -3.25 4.10
C VAL A 110 4.77 -3.74 4.64
N ILE A 111 4.82 -4.30 5.85
CA ILE A 111 3.66 -4.81 6.57
C ILE A 111 3.42 -3.86 7.74
N LEU A 112 2.21 -3.31 7.82
CA LEU A 112 1.74 -2.57 8.98
C LEU A 112 1.04 -3.54 9.92
N GLU A 113 1.50 -3.59 11.16
CA GLU A 113 0.99 -4.50 12.19
C GLU A 113 0.60 -3.73 13.45
N ARG A 114 -0.37 -4.25 14.21
CA ARG A 114 -0.80 -3.72 15.50
C ARG A 114 -0.75 -4.80 16.57
N GLY A 115 -0.08 -4.51 17.67
CA GLY A 115 -0.11 -5.35 18.87
C GLY A 115 -1.51 -5.39 19.48
N ASP A 116 -1.97 -6.56 19.92
CA ASP A 116 -3.28 -6.70 20.57
C ASP A 116 -3.26 -6.30 22.05
N ILE A 117 -2.11 -6.43 22.72
CA ILE A 117 -1.91 -6.02 24.13
C ILE A 117 -1.39 -4.59 24.20
N SER A 118 -0.21 -4.31 23.65
CA SER A 118 0.41 -2.97 23.74
C SER A 118 -0.34 -1.92 22.93
N CYS A 119 -1.17 -2.35 21.97
CA CYS A 119 -1.82 -1.48 20.98
C CYS A 119 -0.85 -0.66 20.13
N LYS A 120 0.46 -0.93 20.16
CA LYS A 120 1.47 -0.24 19.37
C LYS A 120 1.39 -0.66 17.91
N TYR A 121 1.64 0.30 17.02
CA TYR A 121 1.79 0.05 15.59
C TYR A 121 3.25 -0.07 15.21
N ARG A 122 3.54 -0.99 14.30
CA ARG A 122 4.89 -1.17 13.74
C ARG A 122 4.85 -1.48 12.26
N LEU A 123 5.91 -1.07 11.58
CA LEU A 123 6.24 -1.45 10.22
C LEU A 123 7.23 -2.59 10.25
N ARG A 124 7.02 -3.58 9.39
CA ARG A 124 7.96 -4.66 9.17
C ARG A 124 8.25 -4.79 7.69
N ASN A 125 9.51 -4.64 7.31
CA ASN A 125 9.93 -4.92 5.94
C ASN A 125 9.86 -6.44 5.72
N PHE A 126 9.10 -6.90 4.72
CA PHE A 126 8.93 -8.34 4.50
C PHE A 126 10.24 -9.03 4.08
N THR A 127 11.14 -8.32 3.38
CA THR A 127 12.40 -8.87 2.87
C THR A 127 13.47 -8.87 3.96
N THR A 128 13.74 -7.69 4.54
CA THR A 128 14.85 -7.51 5.47
C THR A 128 14.49 -7.94 6.89
N GLN A 129 13.18 -8.10 7.18
CA GLN A 129 12.63 -8.32 8.52
C GLN A 129 12.94 -7.21 9.52
N GLU A 130 13.44 -6.06 9.03
CA GLU A 130 13.64 -4.86 9.84
C GLU A 130 12.28 -4.39 10.38
N ILE A 131 12.26 -3.99 11.65
CA ILE A 131 11.08 -3.51 12.35
C ILE A 131 11.29 -2.07 12.75
N PHE A 132 10.25 -1.26 12.54
CA PHE A 132 10.20 0.13 12.96
C PHE A 132 8.88 0.39 13.70
N TYR A 133 8.93 0.89 14.93
CA TYR A 133 7.72 1.24 15.68
C TYR A 133 7.27 2.66 15.33
N LEU A 134 6.00 2.84 15.00
CA LEU A 134 5.45 4.16 14.77
C LEU A 134 5.40 4.95 16.08
N PRO A 135 5.53 6.29 16.03
CA PRO A 135 5.21 7.15 17.17
C PRO A 135 3.81 6.83 17.69
N ASN A 136 3.65 6.79 19.03
CA ASN A 136 2.34 6.58 19.62
C ASN A 136 1.42 7.76 19.27
N SER A 137 0.19 7.46 18.90
CA SER A 137 -0.88 8.46 18.91
C SER A 137 -1.44 8.55 20.33
N ASP A 138 -1.64 9.77 20.82
CA ASP A 138 -2.35 10.02 22.08
C ASP A 138 -3.87 9.78 21.94
N LYS A 139 -4.34 9.38 20.76
CA LYS A 139 -5.75 9.20 20.42
C LYS A 139 -6.10 7.73 20.26
N ASN A 140 -7.34 7.39 20.58
CA ASN A 140 -7.88 6.04 20.39
C ASN A 140 -8.13 5.77 18.89
N THR A 141 -7.06 5.39 18.19
CA THR A 141 -7.07 5.07 16.76
C THR A 141 -7.86 3.79 16.55
N PHE A 142 -8.94 3.85 15.77
CA PHE A 142 -9.74 2.66 15.43
C PHE A 142 -9.56 2.23 13.96
N ILE A 143 -9.19 3.16 13.06
CA ILE A 143 -8.74 2.87 11.70
C ILE A 143 -7.39 3.55 11.49
N LEU A 144 -6.42 2.78 10.98
CA LEU A 144 -5.14 3.28 10.51
C LEU A 144 -4.96 2.82 9.07
N THR A 145 -4.66 3.76 8.17
CA THR A 145 -4.32 3.46 6.78
C THR A 145 -2.94 3.95 6.44
N SER A 146 -2.33 3.24 5.50
CA SER A 146 -0.99 3.47 5.02
C SER A 146 -0.99 3.86 3.55
N ASN A 147 0.02 4.64 3.19
CA ASN A 147 0.37 4.87 1.82
C ASN A 147 1.88 5.04 1.67
N TYR A 148 2.37 4.80 0.46
CA TYR A 148 3.71 5.14 0.04
C TYR A 148 3.59 6.03 -1.19
N ASN A 149 3.75 7.34 -0.97
CA ASN A 149 3.41 8.33 -1.99
C ASN A 149 4.43 8.34 -3.15
N LEU A 150 4.11 9.10 -4.22
CA LEU A 150 5.02 9.25 -5.37
C LEU A 150 6.40 9.83 -5.02
N SER A 151 6.50 10.54 -3.89
CA SER A 151 7.76 11.09 -3.39
C SER A 151 8.62 10.05 -2.67
N GLY A 152 8.13 8.82 -2.51
CA GLY A 152 8.80 7.73 -1.82
C GLY A 152 8.80 7.89 -0.30
N GLU A 153 7.75 8.47 0.26
CA GLU A 153 7.57 8.73 1.69
C GLU A 153 6.43 7.92 2.27
N PHE A 154 6.59 7.50 3.52
CA PHE A 154 5.54 6.78 4.25
C PHE A 154 4.54 7.76 4.85
N MET A 155 3.29 7.60 4.45
CA MET A 155 2.17 8.41 4.93
C MET A 155 1.19 7.52 5.67
N PHE A 156 0.74 7.99 6.84
CA PHE A 156 -0.27 7.32 7.63
C PHE A 156 -1.39 8.29 7.98
N VAL A 157 -2.63 7.80 7.92
CA VAL A 157 -3.78 8.53 8.44
C VAL A 157 -4.47 7.69 9.50
N SER A 158 -4.52 8.24 10.71
CA SER A 158 -5.25 7.68 11.85
C SER A 158 -6.61 8.37 11.94
N ILE A 159 -7.65 7.54 12.04
CA ILE A 159 -8.99 7.97 12.40
C ILE A 159 -9.21 7.58 13.85
N TYR A 160 -9.51 8.57 14.68
CA TYR A 160 -9.76 8.37 16.10
C TYR A 160 -11.18 8.77 16.47
N GLY A 161 -11.73 8.06 17.45
CA GLY A 161 -13.13 8.22 17.84
C GLY A 161 -13.54 7.23 18.91
N ASP A 162 -14.85 7.12 19.09
CA ASP A 162 -15.46 6.06 19.89
C ASP A 162 -16.20 5.13 18.92
N LYS A 163 -15.88 3.82 19.03
CA LYS A 163 -16.40 2.75 18.15
C LYS A 163 -17.92 2.71 18.10
N HIS A 164 -18.59 3.28 19.10
CA HIS A 164 -20.05 3.20 19.25
C HIS A 164 -20.79 4.50 18.95
N THR A 165 -20.12 5.65 18.82
CA THR A 165 -20.82 6.95 18.81
C THR A 165 -20.46 7.88 17.66
N SER A 166 -19.21 7.96 17.19
CA SER A 166 -18.80 8.73 15.98
C SER A 166 -17.28 8.84 15.80
N VAL A 167 -16.85 9.12 14.57
CA VAL A 167 -15.51 9.63 14.26
C VAL A 167 -15.32 11.00 14.91
N LYS A 168 -14.28 11.15 15.75
CA LYS A 168 -13.99 12.40 16.47
C LYS A 168 -12.95 13.26 15.75
N GLY A 169 -12.17 12.69 14.85
CA GLY A 169 -11.21 13.42 14.05
C GLY A 169 -10.19 12.54 13.36
N PHE A 170 -9.24 13.21 12.74
CA PHE A 170 -8.20 12.62 11.92
C PHE A 170 -6.85 13.22 12.27
N GLU A 171 -5.81 12.43 12.11
CA GLU A 171 -4.44 12.88 12.21
C GLU A 171 -3.60 12.17 11.15
N VAL A 172 -2.57 12.87 10.70
CA VAL A 172 -1.64 12.39 9.68
C VAL A 172 -0.23 12.29 10.26
N LEU A 173 0.53 11.31 9.79
CA LEU A 173 1.95 11.16 10.07
C LEU A 173 2.68 10.89 8.76
N ASN A 174 3.57 11.81 8.37
CA ASN A 174 4.60 11.54 7.37
C ASN A 174 5.84 11.04 8.12
N LEU A 175 6.16 9.75 8.02
CA LEU A 175 7.26 9.17 8.81
C LEU A 175 8.63 9.77 8.50
N ASP A 176 8.81 10.27 7.29
CA ASP A 176 10.06 10.86 6.83
C ASP A 176 10.25 12.31 7.32
N ARG A 177 9.17 13.01 7.72
CA ARG A 177 9.18 14.45 8.01
C ARG A 177 8.65 14.84 9.38
N ASP A 178 7.76 14.03 9.95
CA ASP A 178 7.03 14.33 11.17
C ASP A 178 7.56 13.50 12.35
N ASP A 179 7.84 14.17 13.47
CA ASP A 179 8.22 13.48 14.72
C ASP A 179 7.01 13.00 15.53
N LYS A 180 5.82 13.53 15.21
CA LYS A 180 4.56 13.25 15.89
C LYS A 180 3.38 13.39 14.95
N TRP A 181 2.28 12.76 15.32
CA TRP A 181 1.00 12.88 14.63
C TRP A 181 0.53 14.35 14.59
N ARG A 182 0.12 14.80 13.40
CA ARG A 182 -0.43 16.14 13.18
C ARG A 182 -1.94 16.04 13.02
N PRO A 183 -2.75 16.73 13.85
CA PRO A 183 -4.19 16.72 13.70
C PRO A 183 -4.59 17.41 12.40
N LEU A 184 -5.54 16.82 11.68
CA LEU A 184 -6.17 17.46 10.54
C LEU A 184 -7.44 18.17 10.98
N LYS A 185 -7.63 19.41 10.52
CA LYS A 185 -8.87 20.16 10.74
C LYS A 185 -9.98 19.55 9.91
N PHE A 186 -10.68 18.58 10.48
CA PHE A 186 -11.83 17.97 9.82
C PHE A 186 -13.03 18.93 9.92
N PRO A 187 -13.69 19.26 8.79
CA PRO A 187 -14.93 20.01 8.84
C PRO A 187 -16.04 19.04 9.26
N ILE A 188 -16.11 18.78 10.57
CA ILE A 188 -17.30 18.23 11.21
C ILE A 188 -18.41 19.27 10.94
N PRO A 189 -19.51 18.93 10.24
CA PRO A 189 -20.58 19.91 10.02
C PRO A 189 -21.14 20.39 11.36
N GLU A 190 -21.39 21.68 11.52
CA GLU A 190 -22.05 22.20 12.72
C GLU A 190 -23.47 21.59 12.82
N ASN A 191 -23.86 21.10 14.01
CA ASN A 191 -25.10 20.38 14.35
C ASN A 191 -25.10 18.83 14.21
N VAL A 192 -24.13 18.13 14.83
CA VAL A 192 -23.97 16.66 14.73
C VAL A 192 -24.80 15.84 15.73
N GLU A 193 -25.38 16.44 16.77
CA GLU A 193 -25.98 15.65 17.86
C GLU A 193 -27.19 14.79 17.43
N SER A 194 -27.83 15.09 16.28
CA SER A 194 -28.97 14.34 15.75
C SER A 194 -28.68 13.43 14.55
N PHE A 195 -27.46 13.44 13.98
CA PHE A 195 -27.15 12.70 12.75
C PHE A 195 -26.45 11.37 13.04
N GLN A 196 -26.88 10.30 12.37
CA GLN A 196 -26.13 9.04 12.35
C GLN A 196 -25.17 9.03 11.15
N TRP A 197 -23.87 8.99 11.44
CA TRP A 197 -22.81 8.89 10.44
C TRP A 197 -22.23 7.48 10.50
N VAL A 198 -22.37 6.73 9.42
CA VAL A 198 -21.67 5.45 9.29
C VAL A 198 -20.51 5.64 8.32
N THR A 199 -19.29 5.66 8.85
CA THR A 199 -18.09 5.53 8.00
C THR A 199 -18.14 4.14 7.37
N ARG A 200 -18.30 4.10 6.05
CA ARG A 200 -18.51 2.83 5.35
C ARG A 200 -17.23 2.28 4.74
N LEU A 201 -16.41 3.13 4.12
CA LEU A 201 -15.25 2.68 3.35
C LEU A 201 -14.11 3.68 3.36
N LEU A 202 -12.90 3.11 3.23
CA LEU A 202 -11.64 3.80 3.05
C LEU A 202 -11.02 3.31 1.75
N ILE A 203 -10.71 4.22 0.84
CA ILE A 203 -9.95 3.90 -0.38
C ILE A 203 -8.77 4.85 -0.48
N THR A 204 -7.61 4.27 -0.72
CA THR A 204 -6.38 5.00 -1.03
C THR A 204 -6.12 4.94 -2.53
N THR A 205 -5.91 6.10 -3.11
CA THR A 205 -5.20 6.24 -4.39
C THR A 205 -3.74 6.57 -4.10
N VAL A 206 -2.96 6.94 -5.11
CA VAL A 206 -1.51 7.14 -4.94
C VAL A 206 -1.18 8.25 -3.91
N ASN A 207 -1.86 9.39 -3.97
CA ASN A 207 -1.59 10.53 -3.07
C ASN A 207 -2.80 11.00 -2.24
N THR A 208 -3.96 10.37 -2.41
CA THR A 208 -5.20 10.79 -1.75
C THR A 208 -5.86 9.65 -1.01
N VAL A 209 -6.25 9.92 0.23
CA VAL A 209 -7.06 9.02 1.05
C VAL A 209 -8.51 9.52 0.99
N TYR A 210 -9.44 8.63 0.66
CA TYR A 210 -10.86 8.94 0.59
C TYR A 210 -11.63 8.29 1.73
N PHE A 211 -12.38 9.10 2.47
CA PHE A 211 -13.31 8.68 3.51
C PHE A 211 -14.74 8.87 3.03
N ILE A 212 -15.49 7.77 3.03
CA ILE A 212 -16.86 7.76 2.53
C ILE A 212 -17.82 7.60 3.72
N TYR A 213 -18.69 8.58 3.86
CA TYR A 213 -19.71 8.64 4.88
C TYR A 213 -21.08 8.46 4.25
N LEU A 214 -21.84 7.49 4.76
CA LEU A 214 -23.28 7.50 4.59
C LEU A 214 -23.88 8.31 5.73
N VAL A 215 -24.57 9.39 5.38
CA VAL A 215 -25.15 10.35 6.33
C VAL A 215 -26.65 10.21 6.30
N ASP A 216 -27.26 10.00 7.47
CA ASP A 216 -28.71 10.09 7.69
C ASP A 216 -29.04 11.40 8.40
N ASP A 217 -29.81 12.27 7.74
CA ASP A 217 -30.19 13.57 8.28
C ASP A 217 -31.36 13.53 9.30
N GLY A 218 -31.93 12.36 9.57
CA GLY A 218 -33.04 12.18 10.51
C GLY A 218 -34.36 12.82 10.08
N ILE A 219 -34.42 13.50 8.92
CA ILE A 219 -35.63 14.11 8.37
C ILE A 219 -36.21 13.21 7.28
N SER A 220 -35.39 12.78 6.31
CA SER A 220 -35.77 11.79 5.26
C SER A 220 -34.68 11.59 4.19
N LYS A 221 -33.48 12.17 4.32
CA LYS A 221 -32.48 12.11 3.26
C LYS A 221 -31.23 11.41 3.74
N VAL A 222 -31.07 10.20 3.24
CA VAL A 222 -29.77 9.52 3.24
C VAL A 222 -28.96 10.04 2.04
N TYR A 223 -27.69 10.39 2.26
CA TYR A 223 -26.78 10.81 1.20
C TYR A 223 -25.34 10.38 1.49
N ILE A 224 -24.46 10.51 0.49
CA ILE A 224 -23.06 10.14 0.59
C ILE A 224 -22.18 11.39 0.55
N ASP A 225 -21.37 11.56 1.58
CA ASP A 225 -20.27 12.53 1.61
C ASP A 225 -18.94 11.80 1.40
N VAL A 226 -18.09 12.41 0.57
CA VAL A 226 -16.75 11.93 0.21
C VAL A 226 -15.73 12.97 0.64
N TYR A 227 -14.90 12.60 1.59
CA TYR A 227 -13.81 13.44 2.06
C TYR A 227 -12.52 12.91 1.44
N SER A 228 -11.86 13.76 0.67
CA SER A 228 -10.54 13.48 0.10
C SER A 228 -9.50 14.17 0.97
N VAL A 229 -8.44 13.45 1.30
CA VAL A 229 -7.30 13.97 2.06
C VAL A 229 -6.07 13.83 1.18
N ASP A 230 -5.61 14.97 0.67
CA ASP A 230 -4.36 15.07 -0.06
C ASP A 230 -3.23 14.91 0.95
N MET A 231 -2.50 13.80 0.85
CA MET A 231 -1.52 13.44 1.87
C MET A 231 -0.28 14.33 1.85
N ASP A 232 0.03 14.94 0.70
CA ASP A 232 1.22 15.79 0.55
C ASP A 232 1.01 17.16 1.20
N SER A 233 -0.14 17.79 0.95
CA SER A 233 -0.53 19.09 1.51
C SER A 233 -1.23 18.99 2.87
N GLY A 234 -1.81 17.82 3.18
CA GLY A 234 -2.74 17.65 4.31
C GLY A 234 -4.08 18.34 4.10
N CYS A 235 -4.38 18.85 2.89
CA CYS A 235 -5.65 19.48 2.60
C CYS A 235 -6.78 18.45 2.57
N ILE A 236 -7.93 18.85 3.12
CA ILE A 236 -9.15 18.05 3.11
C ILE A 236 -10.15 18.74 2.18
N PHE A 237 -10.73 17.99 1.23
CA PHE A 237 -11.83 18.46 0.40
C PHE A 237 -13.06 17.60 0.63
N LYS A 238 -14.19 18.26 0.87
CA LYS A 238 -15.49 17.62 1.04
C LYS A 238 -16.26 17.68 -0.28
N ASN A 239 -16.77 16.53 -0.69
CA ASN A 239 -17.63 16.36 -1.86
C ASN A 239 -18.90 15.64 -1.43
N THR A 240 -20.02 15.93 -2.08
CA THR A 240 -21.29 15.26 -1.82
C THR A 240 -21.78 14.64 -3.11
N LEU A 241 -22.09 13.34 -3.07
CA LEU A 241 -22.61 12.63 -4.23
C LEU A 241 -23.91 13.30 -4.71
N PRO A 242 -24.07 13.55 -6.02
CA PRO A 242 -25.26 14.18 -6.56
C PRO A 242 -26.54 13.44 -6.13
N ARG A 243 -27.50 14.20 -5.61
CA ARG A 243 -28.75 13.64 -5.06
C ARG A 243 -29.64 13.08 -6.17
N GLY A 244 -30.36 12.00 -5.85
CA GLY A 244 -31.32 11.37 -6.76
C GLY A 244 -30.69 10.55 -7.88
N TYR A 245 -29.35 10.44 -7.89
CA TYR A 245 -28.64 9.66 -8.90
C TYR A 245 -28.90 8.15 -8.76
N PHE A 246 -28.77 7.64 -7.53
CA PHE A 246 -29.05 6.25 -7.21
C PHE A 246 -30.36 6.14 -6.42
N SER A 247 -31.15 5.12 -6.73
CA SER A 247 -32.43 4.85 -6.04
C SER A 247 -32.22 4.22 -4.65
N ASP A 248 -31.16 3.44 -4.48
CA ASP A 248 -30.83 2.73 -3.24
C ASP A 248 -29.34 2.89 -2.91
N LEU A 249 -29.03 3.87 -2.06
CA LEU A 249 -27.65 4.15 -1.63
C LEU A 249 -26.98 3.00 -0.86
N PHE A 250 -27.75 2.00 -0.40
CA PHE A 250 -27.18 0.83 0.28
C PHE A 250 -26.62 -0.20 -0.70
N LYS A 251 -26.96 -0.11 -1.99
CA LYS A 251 -26.46 -1.00 -3.06
C LYS A 251 -25.38 -0.37 -3.93
N VAL A 252 -25.00 0.86 -3.64
CA VAL A 252 -23.99 1.57 -4.42
C VAL A 252 -22.60 1.02 -4.09
N PHE A 253 -21.88 0.63 -5.13
CA PHE A 253 -20.49 0.22 -5.08
C PHE A 253 -19.58 1.45 -5.09
N LEU A 254 -18.46 1.35 -4.38
CA LEU A 254 -17.36 2.30 -4.41
C LEU A 254 -16.15 1.59 -5.02
N PHE A 255 -15.53 2.18 -6.03
CA PHE A 255 -14.37 1.60 -6.70
C PHE A 255 -13.53 2.67 -7.39
N ILE A 256 -12.35 2.29 -7.89
CA ILE A 256 -11.47 3.19 -8.64
C ILE A 256 -11.83 3.09 -10.13
N CYS A 257 -12.07 4.21 -10.80
CA CYS A 257 -12.37 4.30 -12.22
C CYS A 257 -11.36 5.25 -12.89
N ASN A 258 -10.48 4.71 -13.74
CA ASN A 258 -9.43 5.44 -14.44
C ASN A 258 -8.64 6.38 -13.50
N GLY A 259 -8.28 5.87 -12.31
CA GLY A 259 -7.55 6.62 -11.28
C GLY A 259 -8.38 7.57 -10.41
N CYS A 260 -9.67 7.76 -10.71
CA CYS A 260 -10.58 8.59 -9.94
C CYS A 260 -11.49 7.74 -9.05
N ILE A 261 -12.03 8.33 -7.98
CA ILE A 261 -13.08 7.65 -7.19
C ILE A 261 -14.38 7.64 -7.99
N ALA A 262 -15.03 6.49 -7.99
CA ALA A 262 -16.31 6.32 -8.65
C ALA A 262 -17.32 5.58 -7.77
N PHE A 263 -18.58 5.91 -8.00
CA PHE A 263 -19.72 5.23 -7.43
C PHE A 263 -20.52 4.60 -8.56
N GLY A 264 -21.05 3.41 -8.33
CA GLY A 264 -21.91 2.79 -9.32
C GLY A 264 -22.90 1.80 -8.75
N ASP A 265 -23.94 1.52 -9.53
CA ASP A 265 -24.92 0.48 -9.24
C ASP A 265 -25.11 -0.42 -10.46
N ILE A 266 -25.60 -1.63 -10.22
CA ILE A 266 -25.92 -2.56 -11.30
C ILE A 266 -27.43 -2.61 -11.44
N VAL A 267 -27.92 -2.13 -12.58
CA VAL A 267 -29.34 -2.15 -12.96
C VAL A 267 -29.45 -2.82 -14.31
N GLU A 268 -30.30 -3.85 -14.41
CA GLU A 268 -30.54 -4.58 -15.67
C GLU A 268 -29.24 -5.02 -16.38
N GLU A 269 -28.28 -5.56 -15.62
CA GLU A 269 -26.99 -6.05 -16.13
C GLU A 269 -26.11 -4.94 -16.73
N LYS A 270 -26.35 -3.68 -16.38
CA LYS A 270 -25.49 -2.56 -16.71
C LYS A 270 -24.97 -1.94 -15.43
N LEU A 271 -23.65 -1.74 -15.36
CA LEU A 271 -23.03 -0.96 -14.31
C LEU A 271 -23.12 0.51 -14.70
N ASN A 272 -23.93 1.28 -13.98
CA ASN A 272 -23.99 2.74 -14.12
C ASN A 272 -23.00 3.37 -13.17
N VAL A 273 -22.19 4.30 -13.66
CA VAL A 273 -21.06 4.85 -12.92
C VAL A 273 -21.06 6.36 -13.02
N ILE A 274 -20.86 7.00 -11.86
CA ILE A 274 -20.51 8.41 -11.74
C ILE A 274 -19.11 8.53 -11.14
N VAL A 275 -18.32 9.43 -11.70
CA VAL A 275 -16.92 9.62 -11.31
C VAL A 275 -16.75 10.99 -10.66
N LEU A 276 -16.01 11.06 -9.57
CA LEU A 276 -15.51 12.31 -9.01
C LEU A 276 -14.24 12.72 -9.79
N GLU A 277 -14.40 13.57 -10.79
CA GLU A 277 -13.32 13.97 -11.72
C GLU A 277 -12.33 14.96 -11.10
N ASP A 278 -12.81 15.85 -10.22
CA ASP A 278 -11.98 16.82 -9.49
C ASP A 278 -12.53 16.98 -8.08
N ASP A 279 -11.90 16.29 -7.12
CA ASP A 279 -12.26 16.29 -5.71
C ASP A 279 -11.99 17.63 -5.02
N ARG A 280 -11.12 18.47 -5.58
CA ARG A 280 -10.83 19.82 -5.08
C ARG A 280 -11.92 20.81 -5.45
N LYS A 281 -12.66 20.53 -6.53
CA LYS A 281 -13.70 21.41 -7.07
C LYS A 281 -15.11 20.85 -6.94
N ASN A 282 -15.30 19.69 -6.32
CA ASN A 282 -16.59 18.97 -6.31
C ASN A 282 -17.17 18.79 -7.71
N LYS A 283 -16.29 18.42 -8.65
CA LYS A 283 -16.65 18.17 -10.05
C LYS A 283 -16.90 16.69 -10.25
N TRP A 284 -18.16 16.36 -10.49
CA TRP A 284 -18.60 15.02 -10.89
C TRP A 284 -18.74 14.94 -12.40
N SER A 285 -18.61 13.74 -12.95
CA SER A 285 -18.80 13.49 -14.38
C SER A 285 -20.19 13.92 -14.84
N GLU A 286 -20.26 14.72 -15.90
CA GLU A 286 -21.53 15.20 -16.48
C GLU A 286 -22.34 14.05 -17.10
N THR A 287 -21.64 13.10 -17.72
CA THR A 287 -22.23 11.92 -18.34
C THR A 287 -21.87 10.66 -17.57
N ASN A 288 -22.87 9.80 -17.39
CA ASN A 288 -22.70 8.51 -16.75
C ASN A 288 -21.90 7.57 -17.64
N ILE A 289 -20.95 6.86 -17.06
CA ILE A 289 -20.33 5.73 -17.75
C ILE A 289 -21.28 4.54 -17.54
N VAL A 290 -21.73 3.93 -18.62
CA VAL A 290 -22.60 2.75 -18.58
C VAL A 290 -21.86 1.58 -19.18
N ILE A 291 -21.52 0.59 -18.35
CA ILE A 291 -20.76 -0.59 -18.77
C ILE A 291 -21.73 -1.78 -18.83
N PRO A 292 -21.99 -2.35 -20.02
CA PRO A 292 -22.81 -3.55 -20.12
C PRO A 292 -22.04 -4.75 -19.57
N LEU A 293 -22.62 -5.44 -18.59
CA LEU A 293 -22.06 -6.63 -17.95
C LEU A 293 -22.65 -7.89 -18.61
N THR A 294 -22.40 -8.08 -19.90
CA THR A 294 -23.03 -9.14 -20.70
C THR A 294 -22.77 -10.54 -20.15
N PHE A 295 -21.63 -10.75 -19.49
CA PHE A 295 -21.27 -12.00 -18.84
C PHE A 295 -22.27 -12.44 -17.75
N LEU A 296 -23.06 -11.53 -17.18
CA LEU A 296 -24.06 -11.87 -16.17
C LEU A 296 -25.23 -12.69 -16.72
N LYS A 297 -25.45 -12.69 -18.04
CA LYS A 297 -26.45 -13.57 -18.68
C LYS A 297 -26.01 -15.03 -18.63
N GLU A 298 -24.74 -15.27 -18.86
CA GLU A 298 -24.12 -16.60 -18.86
C GLU A 298 -23.78 -17.06 -17.44
N ASN A 299 -23.61 -16.11 -16.51
CA ASN A 299 -23.20 -16.36 -15.13
C ASN A 299 -24.19 -15.70 -14.13
N PRO A 300 -25.45 -16.15 -14.08
CA PRO A 300 -26.48 -15.51 -13.25
C PRO A 300 -26.19 -15.56 -11.76
N ASP A 301 -25.42 -16.56 -11.29
CA ASP A 301 -25.04 -16.70 -9.88
C ASP A 301 -24.17 -15.54 -9.38
N LEU A 302 -23.37 -14.94 -10.27
CA LEU A 302 -22.53 -13.79 -9.94
C LEU A 302 -23.36 -12.53 -9.64
N LYS A 303 -24.59 -12.41 -10.13
CA LYS A 303 -25.42 -11.19 -10.01
C LYS A 303 -25.60 -10.69 -8.57
N LYS A 304 -25.59 -11.59 -7.59
CA LYS A 304 -25.88 -11.25 -6.19
C LYS A 304 -24.64 -10.94 -5.35
N ASN A 305 -23.45 -11.31 -5.83
CA ASN A 305 -22.26 -11.36 -4.99
C ASN A 305 -21.04 -10.65 -5.61
N ILE A 306 -21.18 -9.96 -6.74
CA ILE A 306 -20.07 -9.22 -7.34
C ILE A 306 -19.93 -7.81 -6.75
N VAL A 307 -18.69 -7.41 -6.52
CA VAL A 307 -18.29 -6.08 -6.08
C VAL A 307 -17.21 -5.56 -7.03
N PRO A 308 -17.48 -4.52 -7.84
CA PRO A 308 -16.47 -3.84 -8.63
C PRO A 308 -15.35 -3.29 -7.74
N THR A 309 -14.10 -3.39 -8.19
CA THR A 309 -12.93 -2.91 -7.42
C THR A 309 -12.08 -1.90 -8.19
N LEU A 310 -11.90 -2.12 -9.49
CA LEU A 310 -11.13 -1.24 -10.38
C LEU A 310 -11.74 -1.29 -11.78
N PHE A 311 -11.85 -0.13 -12.44
CA PHE A 311 -12.06 -0.03 -13.87
C PHE A 311 -10.94 0.82 -14.45
N ASP A 312 -10.14 0.24 -15.33
CA ASP A 312 -9.02 0.94 -15.95
C ASP A 312 -8.70 0.31 -17.31
N ASN A 313 -8.39 1.14 -18.30
CA ASN A 313 -7.97 0.69 -19.64
C ASN A 313 -8.87 -0.41 -20.24
N GLY A 314 -10.20 -0.23 -20.17
CA GLY A 314 -11.18 -1.16 -20.74
C GLY A 314 -11.29 -2.51 -20.01
N LYS A 315 -10.74 -2.62 -18.80
CA LYS A 315 -10.84 -3.81 -17.95
C LYS A 315 -11.54 -3.44 -16.65
N LEU A 316 -12.54 -4.23 -16.28
CA LEU A 316 -13.28 -4.12 -15.03
C LEU A 316 -12.92 -5.30 -14.14
N TRP A 317 -12.29 -5.02 -13.01
CA TRP A 317 -12.00 -5.97 -11.97
C TRP A 317 -13.15 -6.00 -10.97
N PHE A 318 -13.47 -7.21 -10.51
CA PHE A 318 -14.42 -7.39 -9.43
C PHE A 318 -14.07 -8.61 -8.59
N CYS A 319 -14.51 -8.57 -7.34
CA CYS A 319 -14.47 -9.70 -6.43
C CYS A 319 -15.85 -10.33 -6.34
N SER A 320 -15.92 -11.65 -6.14
CA SER A 320 -17.13 -12.35 -5.75
C SER A 320 -16.92 -13.07 -4.43
N GLU A 321 -17.80 -12.82 -3.47
CA GLU A 321 -17.82 -13.54 -2.19
C GLU A 321 -18.84 -14.68 -2.25
N HIS A 322 -18.39 -15.92 -2.05
CA HIS A 322 -19.31 -17.04 -1.87
C HIS A 322 -19.70 -17.14 -0.40
N LYS A 323 -21.01 -17.09 -0.10
CA LYS A 323 -21.53 -17.09 1.28
C LYS A 323 -21.09 -18.31 2.12
N ASP A 324 -20.69 -19.41 1.48
CA ASP A 324 -20.36 -20.68 2.13
C ASP A 324 -18.85 -21.02 2.05
N SER A 325 -18.00 -20.11 1.56
CA SER A 325 -16.55 -20.32 1.52
C SER A 325 -15.79 -19.05 1.83
N ASP A 326 -14.72 -19.13 2.61
CA ASP A 326 -13.75 -18.04 2.82
C ASP A 326 -12.95 -17.67 1.54
N GLN A 327 -13.31 -18.23 0.38
CA GLN A 327 -12.69 -17.92 -0.89
C GLN A 327 -13.36 -16.71 -1.54
N VAL A 328 -12.60 -15.62 -1.62
CA VAL A 328 -12.90 -14.48 -2.48
C VAL A 328 -12.31 -14.76 -3.86
N LEU A 329 -13.17 -14.85 -4.88
CA LEU A 329 -12.73 -15.01 -6.27
C LEU A 329 -12.55 -13.64 -6.92
N GLN A 330 -11.45 -13.45 -7.65
CA GLN A 330 -11.23 -12.25 -8.46
C GLN A 330 -11.47 -12.55 -9.93
N PHE A 331 -12.09 -11.61 -10.62
CA PHE A 331 -12.37 -11.69 -12.04
C PHE A 331 -11.99 -10.41 -12.74
N VAL A 332 -11.65 -10.55 -14.03
CA VAL A 332 -11.40 -9.43 -14.93
C VAL A 332 -12.30 -9.58 -16.13
N TYR A 333 -13.13 -8.57 -16.34
CA TYR A 333 -13.97 -8.45 -17.50
C TYR A 333 -13.40 -7.39 -18.44
N ASN A 334 -13.05 -7.81 -19.65
CA ASN A 334 -12.57 -6.90 -20.68
C ASN A 334 -13.76 -6.38 -21.48
N THR A 335 -14.00 -5.07 -21.46
CA THR A 335 -15.17 -4.42 -22.07
C THR A 335 -15.09 -4.29 -23.58
N GLU A 336 -13.91 -4.48 -24.19
CA GLU A 336 -13.73 -4.41 -25.64
C GLU A 336 -13.97 -5.78 -26.30
N SER A 337 -13.44 -6.83 -25.67
CA SER A 337 -13.57 -8.22 -26.14
C SER A 337 -14.75 -8.96 -25.53
N TRP A 338 -15.42 -8.38 -24.52
CA TRP A 338 -16.55 -8.96 -23.79
C TRP A 338 -16.20 -10.27 -23.08
N LYS A 339 -14.91 -10.49 -22.79
CA LYS A 339 -14.41 -11.73 -22.18
C LYS A 339 -14.26 -11.57 -20.68
N LEU A 340 -14.83 -12.51 -19.95
CA LEU A 340 -14.59 -12.70 -18.53
C LEU A 340 -13.44 -13.68 -18.32
N THR A 341 -12.45 -13.30 -17.51
CA THR A 341 -11.35 -14.15 -17.09
C THR A 341 -11.37 -14.26 -15.57
N GLN A 342 -11.46 -15.49 -15.05
CA GLN A 342 -11.24 -15.73 -13.63
C GLN A 342 -9.75 -15.67 -13.33
N ILE A 343 -9.36 -14.82 -12.40
CA ILE A 343 -8.03 -14.86 -11.82
C ILE A 343 -8.12 -15.81 -10.63
N ALA A 344 -7.51 -16.99 -10.78
CA ALA A 344 -7.30 -17.86 -9.65
C ALA A 344 -6.34 -17.17 -8.69
N LEU A 345 -6.87 -16.54 -7.64
CA LEU A 345 -6.14 -16.46 -6.39
C LEU A 345 -5.94 -17.91 -5.98
N ALA A 346 -4.68 -18.37 -5.89
CA ALA A 346 -4.38 -19.63 -5.23
C ALA A 346 -5.08 -19.58 -3.87
N GLY A 347 -6.12 -20.40 -3.74
CA GLY A 347 -7.22 -20.14 -2.83
C GLY A 347 -6.74 -19.90 -1.40
N ALA A 348 -7.56 -19.15 -0.66
CA ALA A 348 -7.78 -19.42 0.74
C ALA A 348 -8.16 -20.92 0.87
N GLY A 349 -7.15 -21.77 0.99
CA GLY A 349 -7.30 -23.11 1.49
C GLY A 349 -7.56 -22.98 2.98
N ALA A 350 -8.80 -23.21 3.37
CA ALA A 350 -9.09 -23.65 4.73
C ALA A 350 -8.15 -24.82 5.06
N GLY A 351 -7.31 -24.67 6.08
CA GLY A 351 -6.46 -25.76 6.54
C GLY A 351 -5.25 -25.42 7.41
N ALA A 352 -4.79 -24.16 7.45
CA ALA A 352 -3.79 -23.74 8.43
C ALA A 352 -4.29 -22.51 9.15
N ALA A 353 -4.83 -22.71 10.36
CA ALA A 353 -5.30 -21.64 11.23
C ALA A 353 -4.21 -20.55 11.38
N GLY A 354 -4.41 -19.38 10.77
CA GLY A 354 -3.57 -18.19 10.99
C GLY A 354 -2.93 -17.52 9.77
N LYS A 355 -2.94 -18.10 8.56
CA LYS A 355 -2.38 -17.46 7.36
C LYS A 355 -3.39 -16.59 6.62
N ARG A 356 -3.03 -15.33 6.32
CA ARG A 356 -3.78 -14.41 5.46
C ARG A 356 -3.01 -14.12 4.16
N SER A 357 -3.72 -14.10 3.03
CA SER A 357 -3.16 -13.75 1.72
C SER A 357 -3.26 -12.25 1.46
N TYR A 358 -2.20 -11.65 0.93
CA TYR A 358 -2.17 -10.25 0.49
C TYR A 358 -1.56 -10.17 -0.91
N THR A 359 -2.07 -9.27 -1.73
CA THR A 359 -1.38 -8.87 -2.97
C THR A 359 -0.38 -7.79 -2.60
N ALA A 360 0.90 -8.02 -2.84
CA ALA A 360 1.96 -7.08 -2.52
C ALA A 360 2.93 -6.97 -3.68
N CYS A 361 3.36 -5.75 -4.01
CA CYS A 361 4.54 -5.59 -4.84
C CYS A 361 5.77 -5.97 -3.98
N PRO A 362 6.64 -6.90 -4.43
CA PRO A 362 7.76 -7.39 -3.66
C PRO A 362 8.91 -6.39 -3.59
N SER A 363 8.66 -5.11 -3.81
CA SER A 363 9.69 -4.08 -3.79
C SER A 363 9.81 -3.47 -2.40
N SER A 364 10.76 -3.93 -1.60
CA SER A 364 11.31 -3.07 -0.54
C SER A 364 12.75 -3.43 -0.18
N VAL A 365 13.68 -2.88 -0.96
CA VAL A 365 15.01 -2.52 -0.43
C VAL A 365 14.95 -1.34 0.55
N ILE A 366 13.74 -0.87 0.86
CA ILE A 366 13.46 0.23 1.77
C ILE A 366 14.04 -0.10 3.14
N THR A 367 14.84 0.81 3.64
CA THR A 367 15.39 0.78 5.00
C THR A 367 14.73 1.91 5.77
N PHE A 368 14.30 1.63 7.00
CA PHE A 368 13.68 2.65 7.83
C PHE A 368 14.80 3.57 8.35
N LYS A 369 14.82 4.81 7.90
CA LYS A 369 15.76 5.79 8.45
C LYS A 369 15.33 6.08 9.88
N ARG A 370 16.14 5.67 10.86
CA ARG A 370 16.00 6.16 12.23
C ARG A 370 16.31 7.65 12.22
N ASN A 371 15.30 8.51 12.26
CA ASN A 371 15.54 9.86 12.72
C ASN A 371 16.10 9.76 14.14
N ALA A 372 17.21 10.44 14.40
CA ALA A 372 17.91 10.42 15.67
C ALA A 372 17.09 11.18 16.73
N ILE A 373 15.97 10.62 17.16
CA ILE A 373 15.09 11.26 18.15
C ILE A 373 14.51 10.18 19.06
N GLY A 374 14.94 10.23 20.33
CA GLY A 374 14.27 9.63 21.48
C GLY A 374 14.39 8.12 21.61
N GLU A 375 15.49 7.67 22.21
CA GLU A 375 15.42 6.45 23.02
C GLU A 375 14.34 6.67 24.10
N ASP A 376 13.17 6.08 23.91
CA ASP A 376 12.36 5.69 25.06
C ASP A 376 12.78 4.26 25.40
N THR A 377 13.81 4.19 26.26
CA THR A 377 14.29 2.97 26.88
C THR A 377 13.21 2.40 27.81
N SER A 378 12.30 1.60 27.26
CA SER A 378 11.74 0.46 27.97
C SER A 378 11.27 -0.57 26.93
N ILE A 379 11.52 -1.86 27.20
CA ILE A 379 11.41 -3.02 26.29
C ILE A 379 12.75 -3.35 25.61
N GLN A 380 13.65 -3.92 26.41
CA GLN A 380 14.67 -4.83 25.88
C GLN A 380 14.00 -6.14 25.48
N THR A 381 13.72 -6.35 24.19
CA THR A 381 13.46 -7.71 23.68
C THR A 381 14.76 -8.50 23.73
N ARG A 382 14.94 -9.35 24.75
CA ARG A 382 15.98 -10.38 24.73
C ARG A 382 15.60 -11.46 23.71
N THR A 383 16.17 -11.39 22.52
CA THR A 383 16.23 -12.54 21.61
C THR A 383 17.41 -13.42 22.04
N GLY A 384 17.15 -14.49 22.77
CA GLY A 384 18.14 -15.56 22.97
C GLY A 384 18.29 -16.39 21.69
N PRO A 385 19.51 -16.90 21.38
CA PRO A 385 19.71 -17.75 20.22
C PRO A 385 19.05 -19.12 20.46
N SER A 386 18.43 -19.63 19.39
CA SER A 386 17.85 -20.98 19.28
C SER A 386 18.86 -22.10 19.44
#